data_AF-S2E0Q4-F1
#
_entry.id   AF-S2E0Q4-F1
#
_cell.length_a   1.000
_cell.length_b   1.000
_cell.length_c   1.000
_cell.angle_alpha   90.00
_cell.angle_beta   90.00
_cell.angle_gamma   90.00
#
_symmetry.space_group_name_H-M   'P 1'
#
loop_
_entity.id
_entity.type
_entity.pdbx_description
1 polymer ?
#
loop_
_entity_poly.entity_id
_entity_poly.type
_entity_poly.pdbx_seq_one_letter_code
_entity_poly.pdbx_strand_id
1 'polypeptide(L)' 'MCNEDGNVVGMMPHPERAAESAINPIDNKPSSLIFESLLDTIGVTH' A
#
# COMPACT_ATOMS: atom_id res chain seq x y z
N MET A 1 -6.43 -3.49 -10.59
CA MET A 1 -6.07 -4.16 -11.86
C MET A 1 -4.63 -3.78 -12.14
N CYS A 2 -3.77 -4.74 -12.47
CA CYS A 2 -2.37 -4.50 -12.78
C CYS A 2 -2.13 -4.60 -14.29
N ASN A 3 -1.08 -3.94 -14.78
CA ASN A 3 -0.59 -4.17 -16.13
C ASN A 3 0.05 -5.57 -16.26
N GLU A 4 0.36 -5.99 -17.49
CA GLU A 4 0.91 -7.33 -17.79
C GLU A 4 2.25 -7.59 -17.09
N ASP A 5 3.11 -6.57 -17.00
CA ASP A 5 4.41 -6.66 -16.32
C ASP A 5 4.28 -6.66 -14.78
N GLY A 6 3.09 -6.42 -14.23
CA GLY A 6 2.82 -6.40 -12.79
C GLY A 6 3.49 -5.27 -12.02
N ASN A 7 4.10 -4.29 -12.69
CA ASN A 7 4.82 -3.17 -12.07
C ASN A 7 3.99 -1.88 -11.99
N VAL A 8 2.79 -1.85 -12.57
CA VAL A 8 1.84 -0.73 -12.47
C VAL A 8 0.48 -1.26 -12.03
N VAL A 9 -0.06 -0.69 -10.94
CA VAL A 9 -1.39 -1.03 -10.42
C VAL A 9 -2.31 0.18 -10.48
N GLY A 10 -3.51 -0.01 -11.04
CA GLY A 10 -4.61 0.93 -10.96
C GLY A 10 -5.55 0.57 -9.81
N MET A 11 -5.83 1.54 -8.94
CA MET A 11 -6.73 1.40 -7.80
C MET A 11 -7.75 2.54 -7.79
N MET A 12 -9.01 2.19 -7.52
CA MET A 12 -10.07 3.12 -7.17
C MET A 12 -10.18 3.40 -5.66
N PRO A 13 -9.94 2.43 -4.75
CA PRO A 13 -9.80 2.77 -3.33
C PRO A 13 -8.53 3.60 -3.11
N HIS A 14 -8.49 4.32 -1.99
CA HIS A 14 -7.47 5.30 -1.68
C HIS A 14 -6.71 4.88 -0.40
N PRO A 15 -5.82 3.87 -0.51
CA PRO A 15 -5.12 3.26 0.63
C PRO A 15 -4.26 4.26 1.41
N GLU A 16 -3.78 5.32 0.76
CA GLU A 16 -3.02 6.41 1.38
C GLU A 16 -3.80 7.16 2.45
N ARG A 17 -5.14 7.17 2.41
CA ARG A 17 -5.99 7.74 3.48
C ARG A 17 -6.33 6.77 4.60
N ALA A 18 -6.04 5.48 4.44
CA ALA A 18 -6.45 4.43 5.36
C ALA A 18 -5.28 3.71 6.03
N ALA A 19 -4.03 4.07 5.70
CA ALA A 19 -2.82 3.42 6.21
C ALA A 19 -2.46 3.79 7.66
N GLU A 20 -3.01 4.88 8.20
CA GLU A 20 -2.70 5.35 9.55
C GLU A 20 -3.82 5.04 10.55
N SER A 21 -3.45 4.57 11.74
CA SER A 21 -4.39 4.30 12.83
C SER A 21 -5.11 5.55 13.33
N ALA A 22 -4.53 6.74 13.14
CA ALA A 22 -5.16 8.01 13.48
C ALA A 22 -6.41 8.29 12.61
N ILE A 23 -6.44 7.79 11.37
CA ILE A 23 -7.55 8.00 10.43
C ILE A 23 -8.45 6.75 10.36
N ASN A 24 -7.84 5.56 10.34
CA ASN A 24 -8.52 4.27 10.34
C ASN A 24 -8.09 3.43 11.55
N PRO A 25 -8.67 3.64 12.74
CA PRO A 25 -8.23 2.99 13.97
C PRO A 25 -8.52 1.49 14.03
N ILE A 26 -9.41 0.97 13.18
CA ILE A 26 -9.89 -0.41 13.24
C ILE A 26 -9.08 -1.33 12.31
N ASP A 27 -8.82 -0.90 11.07
CA ASP A 27 -8.25 -1.78 10.04
C ASP A 27 -7.25 -1.05 9.10
N ASN A 28 -6.29 -0.33 9.67
CA ASN A 28 -5.30 0.43 8.89
C ASN A 28 -4.19 -0.43 8.27
N LYS A 29 -3.85 -1.56 8.90
CA LYS A 29 -2.69 -2.38 8.51
C LYS A 29 -2.76 -2.89 7.06
N PRO A 30 -3.90 -3.39 6.54
CA PRO A 30 -3.96 -3.82 5.15
C PRO A 30 -3.67 -2.70 4.14
N SER A 31 -4.03 -1.46 4.49
CA SER A 31 -3.77 -0.30 3.63
C SER A 31 -2.31 0.16 3.68
N SER A 32 -1.61 -0.06 4.78
CA SER A 32 -0.17 0.25 4.88
C SER A 32 0.70 -0.78 4.14
N LEU A 33 0.27 -2.04 4.06
CA LEU A 33 1.02 -3.14 3.45
C LEU A 33 1.39 -2.87 1.99
N ILE A 34 0.56 -2.17 1.22
CA ILE A 34 0.90 -1.84 -0.18
C ILE A 34 2.16 -0.96 -0.24
N PHE A 35 2.33 0.00 0.67
CA PHE A 35 3.50 0.87 0.72
C PHE A 35 4.70 0.16 1.34
N GLU A 36 4.50 -0.65 2.36
CA GLU A 36 5.55 -1.49 2.95
C GLU A 36 6.14 -2.45 1.90
N SER A 37 5.30 -3.08 1.07
CA SER A 37 5.76 -3.95 -0.02
C SER A 37 6.55 -3.21 -1.09
N LEU A 38 6.23 -1.94 -1.38
CA LEU A 38 6.97 -1.12 -2.32
C LEU A 38 8.38 -0.82 -1.80
N LEU A 39 8.49 -0.44 -0.52
CA LEU A 39 9.77 -0.19 0.14
C LEU A 39 10.66 -1.44 0.15
N ASP A 40 10.09 -2.59 0.50
CA ASP A 40 10.79 -3.88 0.48
C ASP A 40 11.28 -4.22 -0.94
N THR A 41 10.42 -4.03 -1.96
CA THR A 41 10.76 -4.31 -3.37
C THR A 41 11.94 -3.47 -3.88
N ILE A 42 12.05 -2.21 -3.45
CA ILE A 42 13.18 -1.34 -3.84
C ILE A 42 14.40 -1.47 -2.92
N GLY A 43 14.37 -2.42 -1.97
CA GLY A 43 15.49 -2.73 -1.07
C GLY A 43 15.70 -1.71 0.06
N VAL A 44 14.67 -0.94 0.42
CA VAL A 44 14.72 -0.06 1.59
C VAL A 44 14.47 -0.90 2.84
N THR A 45 15.54 -1.22 3.56
CA THR A 45 15.49 -1.92 4.85
C THR A 45 15.43 -0.91 6.00
N HIS A 46 14.52 -1.17 6.95
CA HIS A 46 14.41 -0.46 8.23
C HIS A 46 15.28 -1.10 9.31
#